data_AF-A0A9P8VYF7-F1
#
_entry.id   AF-A0A9P8VYF7-F1
#
_cell.length_a   1.000
_cell.length_b   1.000
_cell.length_c   1.000
_cell.angle_alpha   90.00
_cell.angle_beta   90.00
_cell.angle_gamma   90.00
#
_symmetry.space_group_name_H-M   'P 1'
#
loop_
_entity.id
_entity.type
_entity.pdbx_description
1 polymer ?
#
loop_
_entity_poly.entity_id
_entity_poly.type
_entity_poly.pdbx_seq_one_letter_code
_entity_poly.pdbx_strand_id
1 'polypeptide(L)'
;MGPLASTYWSQGRWKEAEELQVPVMETTKRVLGEEHPDTLSRMANLAFIWKGQGRSGDALTLMQRCVIARGRVLGSNHPDTVSSSTTLAGSDAHCLKGCDTLVDETL
;
A
#
# COMPACT_ATOMS: atom_id res chain seq x y z
N MET A 1 16.49 3.47 15.66
CA MET A 1 15.98 2.09 15.72
C MET A 1 15.19 1.77 14.44
N GLY A 2 15.89 1.66 13.33
CA GLY A 2 15.49 0.85 12.18
C GLY A 2 16.65 -0.11 11.91
N PRO A 3 16.47 -1.28 11.27
CA PRO A 3 15.41 -1.56 10.29
C PRO A 3 15.05 -3.07 10.18
N LEU A 4 14.08 -3.60 10.92
CA LEU A 4 13.57 -4.95 10.58
C LEU A 4 12.93 -4.94 9.17
N ALA A 5 12.26 -3.85 8.80
CA ALA A 5 11.64 -3.68 7.48
C ALA A 5 12.65 -3.79 6.33
N SER A 6 13.88 -3.28 6.50
CA SER A 6 14.91 -3.37 5.45
C SER A 6 15.53 -4.76 5.35
N THR A 7 15.65 -5.51 6.46
CA THR A 7 16.12 -6.90 6.42
C THR A 7 15.10 -7.83 5.75
N TYR A 8 13.81 -7.54 5.86
CA TYR A 8 12.78 -8.26 5.10
C TYR A 8 12.83 -7.90 3.60
N TRP A 9 13.15 -6.65 3.25
CA TRP A 9 13.37 -6.21 1.86
C TRP A 9 14.39 -7.07 1.11
N SER A 10 15.49 -7.46 1.77
CA SER A 10 16.56 -8.27 1.16
C SER A 10 16.32 -9.78 1.21
N GLN A 11 15.36 -10.28 2.00
CA GLN A 11 15.14 -11.72 2.16
C GLN A 11 14.14 -12.30 1.15
N GLY A 12 13.41 -11.48 0.38
CA GLY A 12 12.40 -11.97 -0.57
C GLY A 12 11.21 -12.70 0.09
N ARG A 13 11.10 -12.65 1.43
CA ARG A 13 10.04 -13.31 2.23
C ARG A 13 8.78 -12.46 2.28
N TRP A 14 8.38 -11.96 1.11
CA TRP A 14 7.18 -11.14 0.95
C TRP A 14 5.91 -11.93 1.22
N LYS A 15 5.91 -13.24 0.93
CA LYS A 15 4.79 -14.13 1.22
C LYS A 15 4.55 -14.26 2.72
N GLU A 16 5.60 -14.48 3.51
CA GLU A 16 5.44 -14.59 4.96
C GLU A 16 5.04 -13.26 5.60
N ALA A 17 5.53 -12.13 5.07
CA ALA A 17 5.06 -10.82 5.49
C ALA A 17 3.56 -10.63 5.21
N GLU A 18 3.08 -11.06 4.04
CA GLU A 18 1.65 -11.05 3.69
C GLU A 18 0.83 -11.96 4.63
N GLU A 19 1.26 -13.19 4.87
CA GLU A 19 0.59 -14.15 5.75
C GLU A 19 0.49 -13.66 7.20
N LEU A 20 1.44 -12.84 7.67
CA LEU A 20 1.36 -12.18 8.97
C LEU A 20 0.48 -10.92 8.95
N GLN A 21 0.51 -10.14 7.87
CA GLN A 21 -0.17 -8.85 7.80
C GLN A 21 -1.69 -9.01 7.56
N VAL A 22 -2.11 -9.99 6.76
CA VAL A 22 -3.53 -10.27 6.43
C VAL A 22 -4.40 -10.57 7.65
N PRO A 23 -4.08 -11.55 8.53
CA PRO A 23 -4.92 -11.85 9.69
C PRO A 23 -4.96 -10.71 10.70
N VAL A 24 -3.86 -9.96 10.82
CA VAL A 24 -3.80 -8.78 11.69
C VAL A 24 -4.67 -7.65 11.13
N MET A 25 -4.67 -7.45 9.81
CA MET A 25 -5.57 -6.49 9.15
C MET A 25 -7.03 -6.87 9.38
N GLU A 26 -7.41 -8.14 9.18
CA GLU A 26 -8.79 -8.61 9.37
C GLU A 26 -9.26 -8.49 10.83
N THR A 27 -8.39 -8.84 11.80
CA THR A 27 -8.72 -8.67 13.23
C THR A 27 -8.85 -7.20 13.60
N THR A 28 -7.95 -6.34 13.12
CA THR A 28 -8.01 -4.89 13.36
C THR A 28 -9.27 -4.29 12.72
N LYS A 29 -9.61 -4.71 11.50
CA LYS A 29 -10.83 -4.33 10.79
C LYS A 29 -12.10 -4.73 11.56
N ARG A 30 -12.12 -5.93 12.17
CA ARG A 30 -13.25 -6.41 12.98
C ARG A 30 -13.37 -5.69 14.33
N VAL A 31 -12.26 -5.34 14.96
CA VAL A 31 -12.25 -4.74 16.31
C VAL A 31 -12.44 -3.23 16.26
N LEU A 32 -11.74 -2.55 15.34
CA LEU A 32 -11.65 -1.10 15.28
C LEU A 32 -12.45 -0.50 14.11
N GLY A 33 -12.83 -1.32 13.12
CA GLY A 33 -13.51 -0.89 11.90
C GLY A 33 -12.57 -0.63 10.73
N GLU A 34 -13.14 -0.58 9.53
CA GLU A 34 -12.41 -0.32 8.27
C GLU A 34 -11.85 1.11 8.20
N GLU A 35 -12.43 2.01 8.99
CA GLU A 35 -12.15 3.44 9.01
C GLU A 35 -11.09 3.83 10.06
N HIS A 36 -10.65 2.90 10.90
CA HIS A 36 -9.69 3.21 11.95
C HIS A 36 -8.29 3.49 11.39
N PRO A 37 -7.57 4.53 11.88
CA PRO A 37 -6.22 4.86 11.41
C PRO A 37 -5.23 3.70 11.48
N ASP A 38 -5.35 2.81 12.46
CA ASP A 38 -4.52 1.59 12.56
C ASP A 38 -4.81 0.58 11.45
N THR A 39 -6.08 0.40 11.08
CA THR A 39 -6.49 -0.46 9.96
C THR A 39 -5.92 0.09 8.65
N LEU A 40 -5.99 1.41 8.46
CA LEU A 40 -5.46 2.08 7.26
C LEU A 40 -3.92 2.00 7.18
N SER A 41 -3.23 2.12 8.33
CA SER A 41 -1.77 1.90 8.40
C SER A 41 -1.39 0.46 8.08
N ARG A 42 -2.19 -0.53 8.52
CA ARG A 42 -2.00 -1.95 8.19
C ARG A 42 -2.19 -2.22 6.69
N MET A 43 -3.22 -1.66 6.08
CA MET A 43 -3.46 -1.76 4.64
C MET A 43 -2.33 -1.11 3.83
N ALA A 44 -1.81 0.06 4.24
CA ALA A 44 -0.66 0.68 3.57
C ALA A 44 0.60 -0.22 3.61
N ASN A 45 0.86 -0.88 4.74
CA ASN A 45 1.97 -1.85 4.86
C ASN A 45 1.77 -3.07 3.94
N LEU A 46 0.54 -3.58 3.82
CA LEU A 46 0.23 -4.68 2.91
C LEU A 46 0.45 -4.28 1.44
N ALA A 47 0.09 -3.06 1.05
CA ALA A 47 0.38 -2.53 -0.28
C ALA A 47 1.89 -2.50 -0.58
N PHE A 48 2.73 -2.13 0.39
CA PHE A 48 4.19 -2.18 0.22
C PHE A 48 4.71 -3.61 0.04
N ILE A 49 4.17 -4.59 0.78
CA ILE A 49 4.53 -6.00 0.63
C ILE A 49 4.16 -6.49 -0.77
N TRP A 50 2.95 -6.21 -1.24
CA TRP A 50 2.49 -6.58 -2.58
C TRP A 50 3.31 -5.91 -3.69
N LYS A 51 3.71 -4.64 -3.51
CA LYS A 51 4.65 -3.98 -4.41
C LYS A 51 5.99 -4.73 -4.48
N GLY A 52 6.50 -5.21 -3.35
CA GLY A 52 7.70 -6.05 -3.27
C GLY A 52 7.56 -7.41 -3.97
N GLN A 53 6.34 -7.96 -4.06
CA GLN A 53 6.02 -9.18 -4.82
C GLN A 53 5.86 -8.95 -6.33
N GLY A 54 5.91 -7.70 -6.80
CA GLY A 54 5.58 -7.36 -8.20
C GLY A 54 4.07 -7.25 -8.46
N ARG A 55 3.22 -7.35 -7.43
CA ARG A 55 1.76 -7.17 -7.50
C ARG A 55 1.38 -5.69 -7.34
N SER A 56 1.93 -4.85 -8.22
CA SER A 56 1.78 -3.39 -8.15
C SER A 56 0.32 -2.93 -8.31
N GLY A 57 -0.48 -3.60 -9.15
CA GLY A 57 -1.88 -3.23 -9.38
C GLY A 57 -2.79 -3.44 -8.16
N ASP A 58 -2.63 -4.58 -7.48
CA ASP A 58 -3.36 -4.87 -6.24
C ASP A 58 -2.97 -3.89 -5.12
N ALA A 59 -1.67 -3.60 -5.01
CA ALA A 59 -1.12 -2.64 -4.05
C ALA A 59 -1.71 -1.24 -4.23
N LEU A 60 -1.84 -0.80 -5.48
CA LEU A 60 -2.34 0.52 -5.83
C LEU A 60 -3.83 0.64 -5.52
N THR A 61 -4.62 -0.39 -5.85
CA THR A 61 -6.05 -0.47 -5.52
C THR A 61 -6.28 -0.42 -4.00
N LEU A 62 -5.46 -1.15 -3.23
CA LEU A 62 -5.53 -1.15 -1.77
C LEU A 62 -5.17 0.24 -1.19
N MET A 63 -4.11 0.87 -1.72
CA MET A 63 -3.67 2.20 -1.30
C MET A 63 -4.71 3.29 -1.63
N GLN A 64 -5.38 3.20 -2.77
CA GLN A 64 -6.50 4.08 -3.13
C GLN A 64 -7.64 3.99 -2.12
N ARG A 65 -8.05 2.76 -1.75
CA ARG A 65 -9.07 2.55 -0.70
C ARG A 65 -8.65 3.17 0.62
N CYS A 66 -7.36 3.05 1.00
CA CYS A 66 -6.84 3.70 2.20
C CYS A 66 -7.03 5.20 2.18
N VAL A 67 -6.61 5.88 1.10
CA VAL A 67 -6.68 7.34 0.98
C VAL A 67 -8.13 7.82 1.08
N ILE A 68 -9.05 7.13 0.42
CA ILE A 68 -10.48 7.48 0.44
C ILE A 68 -11.05 7.34 1.86
N ALA A 69 -10.76 6.23 2.55
CA ALA A 69 -11.22 6.02 3.92
C ALA A 69 -10.60 7.04 4.89
N ARG A 70 -9.30 7.33 4.77
CA ARG A 70 -8.61 8.38 5.56
C ARG A 70 -9.24 9.76 5.33
N GLY A 71 -9.60 10.07 4.09
CA GLY A 71 -10.28 11.32 3.74
C GLY A 71 -11.67 11.48 4.37
N ARG A 72 -12.42 10.38 4.55
CA ARG A 72 -13.72 10.40 5.23
C ARG A 72 -13.62 10.57 6.74
N VAL A 73 -12.63 9.92 7.35
CA VAL A 73 -12.51 9.82 8.82
C VAL A 73 -11.74 10.99 9.41
N LEU A 74 -10.61 11.35 8.79
CA LEU A 74 -9.66 12.33 9.32
C LEU A 74 -9.73 13.66 8.55
N GLY A 75 -10.37 13.69 7.39
CA GLY A 75 -10.41 14.83 6.48
C GLY A 75 -9.19 14.92 5.56
N SER A 76 -9.34 15.68 4.48
CA SER A 76 -8.36 15.84 3.39
C SER A 76 -7.03 16.48 3.83
N ASN A 77 -7.01 17.18 4.96
CA ASN A 77 -5.86 17.92 5.48
C ASN A 77 -5.06 17.16 6.54
N HIS A 78 -5.47 15.94 6.92
CA HIS A 78 -4.75 15.19 7.94
C HIS A 78 -3.38 14.74 7.42
N PRO A 79 -2.27 14.88 8.19
CA PRO A 79 -0.92 14.54 7.74
C PRO A 79 -0.80 13.10 7.23
N ASP A 80 -1.51 12.16 7.85
CA ASP A 80 -1.54 10.76 7.40
C ASP A 80 -2.27 10.56 6.07
N THR A 81 -3.31 11.35 5.78
CA THR A 81 -4.03 11.32 4.50
C THR A 81 -3.13 11.86 3.38
N VAL A 82 -2.44 12.97 3.64
CA VAL A 82 -1.49 13.58 2.70
C VAL A 82 -0.29 12.65 2.45
N SER A 83 0.23 11.99 3.49
CA SER A 83 1.33 11.02 3.35
C SER A 83 0.92 9.79 2.53
N SER A 84 -0.29 9.26 2.73
CA SER A 84 -0.82 8.18 1.90
C SER A 84 -1.05 8.62 0.45
N SER A 85 -1.59 9.81 0.22
CA SER A 85 -1.84 10.35 -1.12
C SER A 85 -0.55 10.62 -1.89
N THR A 86 0.48 11.17 -1.24
CA THR A 86 1.80 11.38 -1.85
C THR A 86 2.52 10.07 -2.16
N THR A 87 2.40 9.07 -1.28
CA THR A 87 2.91 7.72 -1.54
C THR A 87 2.21 7.08 -2.74
N LEU A 88 0.87 7.20 -2.83
CA LEU A 88 0.07 6.72 -3.96
C LEU A 88 0.50 7.38 -5.28
N ALA A 89 0.63 8.71 -5.31
CA ALA A 89 1.07 9.48 -6.47
C ALA A 89 2.49 9.09 -6.92
N GLY A 90 3.38 8.78 -5.97
CA GLY A 90 4.73 8.26 -6.27
C GLY A 90 4.72 6.85 -6.90
N SER A 91 3.75 5.99 -6.54
CA SER A 91 3.56 4.69 -7.18
C SER A 91 2.95 4.79 -8.58
N ASP A 92 1.99 5.68 -8.81
CA ASP A 92 1.41 5.93 -10.15
C ASP A 92 2.48 6.45 -11.13
N ALA A 93 3.35 7.38 -10.68
CA ALA A 93 4.45 7.91 -11.49
C ALA A 93 5.48 6.84 -11.90
N HIS A 94 5.70 5.82 -11.05
CA HIS A 94 6.59 4.71 -11.36
C HIS A 94 5.93 3.66 -12.28
N CYS A 95 4.60 3.56 -12.25
CA CYS A 95 3.84 2.66 -13.13
C CYS A 95 3.71 3.24 -14.55
N LEU A 96 3.48 4.55 -14.69
CA LEU A 96 3.48 5.25 -15.99
C LEU A 96 4.82 5.14 -16.72
N LYS A 97 5.94 5.18 -16.01
CA LYS A 97 7.28 4.97 -16.61
C LYS A 97 7.55 3.54 -17.08
N GLY A 98 6.81 2.55 -16.55
CA GLY A 98 6.95 1.14 -16.94
C GLY A 98 6.00 0.70 -18.05
N CYS A 99 4.93 1.47 -18.33
CA CYS A 99 3.95 1.17 -19.36
C CYS A 99 4.23 1.86 -20.71
N ASP A 100 5.27 2.70 -20.81
CA ASP A 100 5.66 3.39 -22.06
C ASP A 100 6.60 2.55 -22.96
N THR A 101 6.88 1.29 -22.62
CA THR A 101 7.73 0.40 -23.45
C THR A 101 6.99 -0.78 -24.08
N LEU A 102 5.65 -0.75 -24.18
CA LEU A 102 4.85 -1.78 -24.87
C LEU A 102 3.75 -1.21 -25.78
N VAL A 103 3.95 -0.01 -26.31
CA VAL A 103 3.15 0.52 -27.43
C VAL A 103 4.06 1.24 -28.44
N ASP A 104 5.08 0.53 -28.93
CA ASP A 104 5.67 0.81 -30.23
C ASP A 104 5.90 -0.55 -30.91
N GLU A 105 4.95 -0.94 -31.77
CA GLU A 105 5.03 -1.91 -32.88
C GLU A 105 3.63 -2.51 -33.12
N THR A 106 2.72 -1.70 -33.69
CA THR A 106 1.87 -2.14 -34.82
C THR A 106 1.21 -0.92 -35.45
N LEU A 107 1.70 -0.64 -36.67
CA LEU A 107 1.26 0.28 -37.73
C LEU A 107 1.71 1.74 -37.68
#